data_AF-A0A258M9F2-F1
#
_entry.id   AF-A0A258M9F2-F1
#
_cell.length_a   1.000
_cell.length_b   1.000
_cell.length_c   1.000
_cell.angle_alpha   90.00
_cell.angle_beta   90.00
_cell.angle_gamma   90.00
#
_symmetry.space_group_name_H-M   'P 1'
#
loop_
_entity.id
_entity.type
_entity.pdbx_description
1 polymer ?
#
loop_
_entity_poly.entity_id
_entity_poly.type
_entity_poly.pdbx_seq_one_letter_code
_entity_poly.pdbx_strand_id
1 'polypeptide(L)'
;MFRFHIVGLSLFSFILSGSLHAQEFAPKSLKLTANQQAAMGVNFSSAISVDSGSVLISASVTVPPEKQAILSAPYPGQLSQMVVGVGDPVKIGSPLAYFTSPQMGDSRQKLLEATSDARLAKEALFRDNELFKEGIIPQSRLNITKAKAENANA
;
A
#
# COMPACT_ATOMS: atom_id res chain seq x y z
N MET A 1 -18.81 26.70 14.99
CA MET A 1 -18.79 28.14 15.39
C MET A 1 -17.51 28.74 14.83
N PHE A 2 -17.55 29.24 13.58
CA PHE A 2 -16.35 29.71 12.88
C PHE A 2 -16.13 31.20 13.14
N ARG A 3 -14.91 31.58 13.53
CA ARG A 3 -14.44 32.96 13.62
C ARG A 3 -13.06 33.04 12.99
N PHE A 4 -12.97 33.67 11.82
CA PHE A 4 -11.70 34.05 11.21
C PHE A 4 -11.33 35.47 11.66
N HIS A 5 -10.11 35.63 12.17
CA HIS A 5 -9.45 36.91 12.39
C HIS A 5 -8.37 37.07 11.32
N ILE A 6 -8.42 38.19 10.59
CA ILE A 6 -7.41 38.60 9.61
C ILE A 6 -6.44 39.54 10.31
N VAL A 7 -5.14 39.23 10.22
CA VAL A 7 -4.02 40.15 10.42
C VAL A 7 -3.06 39.78 9.27
N GLY A 8 -2.82 40.62 8.27
CA GLY A 8 -2.41 42.01 8.36
C GLY A 8 -0.91 42.06 8.04
N LEU A 9 -0.54 41.85 6.77
CA LEU A 9 0.82 42.04 6.28
C LEU A 9 0.85 43.29 5.40
N SER A 10 1.63 44.28 5.83
CA SER A 10 1.84 45.53 5.13
C SER A 10 3.29 45.61 4.62
N LEU A 11 3.47 46.42 3.56
CA LEU A 11 4.71 46.85 2.89
C LEU A 11 5.40 45.73 2.08
N PHE A 12 5.72 45.89 0.79
CA PHE A 12 6.32 47.06 0.14
C PHE A 12 6.12 47.02 -1.40
N SER A 13 6.15 48.20 -1.99
CA SER A 13 5.70 48.56 -3.35
C SER A 13 6.80 48.47 -4.40
N PHE A 14 6.48 48.03 -5.63
CA PHE A 14 7.24 48.41 -6.82
C PHE A 14 6.39 48.40 -8.12
N ILE A 15 5.78 49.55 -8.38
CA ILE A 15 5.67 50.31 -9.64
C ILE A 15 5.77 49.51 -10.96
N LEU A 16 4.67 49.47 -11.72
CA LEU A 16 4.68 49.53 -13.18
C LEU A 16 3.39 50.18 -13.72
N SER A 17 3.56 51.21 -14.55
CA SER A 17 2.49 52.04 -15.11
C SER A 17 1.61 51.30 -16.11
N GLY A 18 0.29 51.44 -15.93
CA GLY A 18 -0.72 51.14 -16.93
C GLY A 18 -2.10 51.42 -16.35
N SER A 19 -2.78 52.46 -16.83
CA SER A 19 -4.19 52.68 -16.49
C SER A 19 -5.01 51.59 -17.19
N LEU A 20 -5.28 50.48 -16.51
CA LEU A 20 -6.40 49.60 -16.87
C LEU A 20 -7.68 50.41 -16.67
N HIS A 21 -8.24 50.94 -17.76
CA HIS A 21 -9.67 51.25 -17.77
C HIS A 21 -10.42 49.92 -17.80
N ALA A 22 -10.83 49.45 -16.63
CA ALA A 22 -11.94 48.52 -16.52
C ALA A 22 -13.19 49.26 -17.04
N GLN A 23 -13.60 48.97 -18.27
CA GLN A 23 -14.86 49.47 -18.77
C GLN A 23 -15.98 48.69 -18.10
N GLU A 24 -16.49 49.25 -17.02
CA GLU A 24 -17.70 48.79 -16.36
C GLU A 24 -18.85 48.86 -17.38
N PHE A 25 -19.26 47.70 -17.89
CA PHE A 25 -20.45 47.61 -18.74
C PHE A 25 -21.68 47.78 -17.84
N ALA A 26 -22.02 49.03 -17.55
CA ALA A 26 -23.28 49.36 -16.93
C ALA A 26 -24.40 49.10 -17.97
N PRO A 27 -25.37 48.22 -17.67
CA PRO A 27 -26.45 47.94 -18.61
C PRO A 27 -27.25 49.22 -18.86
N LYS A 28 -27.27 49.68 -20.11
CA LYS A 28 -28.04 50.86 -20.52
C LYS A 28 -29.54 50.52 -20.49
N SER A 29 -30.23 50.97 -19.45
CA SER A 29 -31.68 50.72 -19.29
C SER A 29 -32.48 51.46 -20.37
N LEU A 30 -33.26 50.71 -21.16
CA LEU A 30 -34.18 51.26 -22.16
C LEU A 30 -35.49 51.67 -21.48
N LYS A 31 -35.81 52.97 -21.50
CA LYS A 31 -37.09 53.49 -20.97
C LYS A 31 -38.17 53.39 -22.05
N LEU A 32 -38.92 52.30 -22.06
CA LEU A 32 -40.07 52.09 -22.95
C LEU A 32 -41.36 52.46 -22.24
N THR A 33 -42.25 53.20 -22.90
CA THR A 33 -43.58 53.54 -22.35
C THR A 33 -44.57 52.38 -22.48
N ALA A 34 -45.57 52.30 -21.60
CA ALA A 34 -46.52 51.18 -21.56
C ALA A 34 -47.26 50.95 -22.90
N ASN A 35 -47.60 52.02 -23.63
CA ASN A 35 -48.21 51.92 -24.96
C ASN A 35 -47.25 51.34 -26.01
N GLN A 36 -45.96 51.68 -25.95
CA GLN A 36 -44.95 51.13 -26.85
C GLN A 36 -44.67 49.65 -26.52
N GLN A 37 -44.67 49.27 -25.24
CA GLN A 37 -44.50 47.87 -24.83
C GLN A 37 -45.67 46.99 -25.32
N ALA A 38 -46.90 47.50 -25.21
CA ALA A 38 -48.10 46.81 -25.69
C ALA A 38 -48.17 46.70 -27.23
N ALA A 39 -47.79 47.76 -27.95
CA ALA A 39 -47.72 47.74 -29.42
C ALA A 39 -46.62 46.80 -29.96
N MET A 40 -45.57 46.56 -29.17
CA MET A 40 -44.48 45.61 -29.49
C MET A 40 -44.75 44.18 -28.99
N GLY A 41 -45.88 43.92 -28.33
CA GLY A 41 -46.29 42.58 -27.88
C GLY A 41 -45.37 41.94 -26.84
N VAL A 42 -44.62 42.73 -26.06
CA VAL A 42 -43.66 42.20 -25.08
C VAL A 42 -44.39 41.77 -23.81
N ASN A 43 -44.36 40.46 -23.53
CA ASN A 43 -44.90 39.89 -22.30
C ASN A 43 -43.77 39.65 -21.30
N PHE A 44 -43.87 40.26 -20.13
CA PHE A 44 -42.94 40.04 -19.02
C PHE A 44 -43.53 39.02 -18.04
N SER A 45 -42.72 38.05 -17.63
CA SER A 45 -43.05 37.16 -16.50
C SER A 45 -42.00 37.34 -15.41
N SER A 46 -42.41 37.19 -14.15
CA SER A 46 -41.47 37.27 -13.03
C SER A 46 -40.48 36.12 -13.14
N ALA A 47 -39.18 36.41 -13.04
CA ALA A 47 -38.15 35.39 -13.00
C ALA A 47 -38.39 34.48 -11.78
N ILE A 48 -38.49 33.18 -12.04
CA ILE A 48 -38.63 32.14 -11.01
C ILE A 48 -37.28 31.48 -10.85
N SER A 49 -36.68 31.56 -9.67
CA SER A 49 -35.44 30.85 -9.36
C SER A 49 -35.73 29.36 -9.24
N VAL A 50 -35.15 28.56 -10.14
CA VAL A 50 -35.16 27.10 -10.05
C VAL A 50 -33.87 26.69 -9.33
N ASP A 51 -33.97 26.38 -8.04
CA ASP A 51 -32.82 26.01 -7.19
C ASP A 51 -32.38 24.54 -7.36
N SER A 52 -33.11 23.76 -8.18
CA SER A 52 -32.89 22.32 -8.26
C SER A 52 -32.91 21.79 -9.69
N GLY A 53 -31.72 21.49 -10.22
CA GLY A 53 -31.53 20.55 -11.31
C GLY A 53 -30.94 19.26 -10.76
N SER A 54 -31.62 18.13 -10.95
CA SER A 54 -31.05 16.83 -10.57
C SER A 54 -30.10 16.36 -11.68
N VAL A 55 -28.80 16.40 -11.42
CA VAL A 55 -27.81 15.71 -12.25
C VAL A 55 -27.67 14.29 -11.71
N LEU A 56 -27.98 13.28 -12.54
CA LEU A 56 -27.75 11.89 -12.18
C LEU A 56 -26.25 11.59 -12.28
N ILE A 57 -25.64 11.28 -11.14
CA ILE A 57 -24.22 10.93 -11.05
C ILE A 57 -24.15 9.46 -10.64
N SER A 58 -23.54 8.64 -11.48
CA SER A 58 -23.25 7.24 -11.16
C SER A 58 -21.93 7.15 -10.40
N ALA A 59 -21.93 6.47 -9.26
CA ALA A 59 -20.72 6.16 -8.49
C ALA A 59 -20.65 4.65 -8.21
N SER A 60 -19.43 4.13 -8.13
CA SER A 60 -19.18 2.73 -7.74
C SER A 60 -18.49 2.69 -6.38
N VAL A 61 -18.92 1.75 -5.53
CA VAL A 61 -18.28 1.45 -4.26
C VAL A 61 -17.38 0.24 -4.46
N THR A 62 -16.07 0.46 -4.36
CA THR A 62 -15.07 -0.62 -4.36
C THR A 62 -14.47 -0.75 -2.97
N VAL A 63 -14.09 -1.98 -2.60
CA VAL A 63 -13.37 -2.23 -1.34
C VAL A 63 -12.04 -1.46 -1.36
N PRO A 64 -11.73 -0.65 -0.35
CA PRO A 64 -10.44 0.04 -0.26
C PRO A 64 -9.29 -0.98 -0.27
N PRO A 65 -8.20 -0.74 -1.03
CA PRO A 65 -7.11 -1.70 -1.19
C PRO A 65 -6.40 -2.02 0.13
N GLU A 66 -6.40 -1.09 1.10
CA GLU A 66 -5.84 -1.31 2.44
C GLU A 66 -6.56 -2.40 3.26
N LYS A 67 -7.77 -2.82 2.85
CA LYS A 67 -8.55 -3.87 3.52
C LYS A 67 -8.58 -5.18 2.73
N GLN A 68 -7.73 -5.32 1.73
CA GLN A 68 -7.61 -6.53 0.92
C GLN A 68 -6.20 -7.13 1.05
N ALA A 69 -6.12 -8.44 1.26
CA ALA A 69 -4.86 -9.18 1.26
C ALA A 69 -5.01 -10.43 0.40
N ILE A 70 -4.00 -10.70 -0.44
CA ILE A 70 -3.91 -11.93 -1.22
C ILE A 70 -2.91 -12.82 -0.51
N LEU A 71 -3.34 -14.02 -0.14
CA LEU A 71 -2.50 -15.00 0.55
C LEU A 71 -2.12 -16.10 -0.42
N SER A 72 -0.83 -16.41 -0.49
CA SER A 72 -0.26 -17.48 -1.29
C SER A 72 0.41 -18.52 -0.41
N ALA A 73 0.42 -19.78 -0.88
CA ALA A 73 1.16 -20.84 -0.22
C ALA A 73 2.67 -20.66 -0.48
N PRO A 74 3.55 -20.87 0.53
CA PRO A 74 5.00 -20.73 0.39
C PRO A 74 5.64 -21.79 -0.50
N TYR A 75 5.01 -22.95 -0.64
CA TYR A 75 5.44 -24.04 -1.52
C TYR A 75 4.24 -24.56 -2.31
N PRO A 76 4.43 -25.00 -3.56
CA PRO A 76 3.39 -25.68 -4.31
C PRO A 76 3.05 -27.00 -3.61
N GLY A 77 1.76 -27.34 -3.61
CA GLY A 77 1.24 -28.46 -2.87
C GLY A 77 -0.20 -28.77 -3.23
N GLN A 78 -0.74 -29.79 -2.59
CA GLN A 78 -2.14 -30.17 -2.73
C GLN A 78 -2.95 -29.55 -1.59
N LEU A 79 -4.10 -28.98 -1.93
CA LEU A 79 -5.05 -28.47 -0.94
C LEU A 79 -5.73 -29.67 -0.25
N SER A 80 -5.49 -29.83 1.04
CA SER A 80 -6.05 -30.95 1.82
C SER A 80 -7.46 -30.64 2.30
N GLN A 81 -7.71 -29.41 2.75
CA GLN A 81 -9.02 -28.98 3.24
C GLN A 81 -9.18 -27.47 3.16
N MET A 82 -10.35 -27.00 2.75
CA MET A 82 -10.75 -25.60 2.86
C MET A 82 -11.62 -25.44 4.11
N VAL A 83 -11.27 -24.48 4.98
CA VAL A 83 -11.94 -24.26 6.27
C VAL A 83 -13.02 -23.18 6.15
N VAL A 84 -12.86 -22.23 5.23
CA VAL A 84 -13.75 -21.07 5.07
C VAL A 84 -14.27 -20.97 3.65
N GLY A 85 -15.55 -20.62 3.50
CA GLY A 85 -16.20 -20.35 2.22
C GLY A 85 -16.15 -18.88 1.83
N VAL A 86 -16.65 -18.59 0.63
CA VAL A 86 -16.80 -17.21 0.15
C VAL A 86 -17.86 -16.49 0.97
N GLY A 87 -17.49 -15.36 1.58
CA GLY A 87 -18.40 -14.54 2.38
C GLY A 87 -18.38 -14.84 3.88
N ASP A 88 -17.66 -15.88 4.32
CA ASP A 88 -17.53 -16.19 5.75
C ASP A 88 -16.68 -15.13 6.48
N PRO A 89 -17.10 -14.69 7.68
CA PRO A 89 -16.32 -13.74 8.47
C PRO A 89 -15.08 -14.43 9.05
N VAL A 90 -13.89 -13.90 8.74
CA VAL A 90 -12.61 -14.39 9.28
C VAL A 90 -11.90 -13.32 10.10
N LYS A 91 -11.17 -13.76 11.13
CA LYS A 91 -10.32 -12.90 11.97
C LYS A 91 -8.86 -13.18 11.68
N ILE A 92 -7.99 -12.22 11.98
CA ILE A 92 -6.53 -12.38 11.88
C ILE A 92 -6.10 -13.63 12.66
N GLY A 93 -5.33 -14.50 12.00
CA GLY A 93 -4.83 -15.76 12.57
C GLY A 93 -5.79 -16.96 12.44
N SER A 94 -6.99 -16.78 11.89
CA SER A 94 -7.91 -17.90 11.67
C SER A 94 -7.42 -18.77 10.50
N PRO A 95 -7.48 -20.12 10.60
CA PRO A 95 -7.10 -21.00 9.51
C PRO A 95 -8.08 -20.87 8.34
N LEU A 96 -7.56 -20.62 7.14
CA LEU A 96 -8.38 -20.51 5.92
C LEU A 96 -8.42 -21.84 5.16
N ALA A 97 -7.28 -22.53 5.10
CA ALA A 97 -7.14 -23.82 4.45
C ALA A 97 -5.91 -24.57 4.98
N TYR A 98 -5.94 -25.89 4.83
CA TYR A 98 -4.82 -26.78 5.05
C TYR A 98 -4.32 -27.30 3.71
N PHE A 99 -3.01 -27.32 3.52
CA PHE A 99 -2.37 -27.84 2.33
C PHE A 99 -1.15 -28.69 2.73
N THR A 100 -0.83 -29.66 1.89
CA THR A 100 0.36 -30.50 2.03
C THR A 100 1.28 -30.28 0.85
N SER A 101 2.58 -30.13 1.09
CA SER A 101 3.59 -29.91 0.05
C SER A 101 4.69 -30.97 0.14
N PRO A 102 4.91 -31.78 -0.92
CA PRO A 102 6.02 -32.71 -0.98
C PRO A 102 7.39 -32.02 -0.89
N GLN A 103 7.55 -30.86 -1.55
CA GLN A 103 8.81 -30.11 -1.60
C GLN A 103 9.23 -29.59 -0.21
N MET A 104 8.26 -29.27 0.65
CA MET A 104 8.54 -28.92 2.03
C MET A 104 9.12 -30.11 2.81
N GLY A 105 8.69 -31.34 2.49
CA GLY A 105 9.27 -32.58 3.03
C GLY A 105 10.74 -32.74 2.61
N ASP A 106 11.02 -32.59 1.32
CA ASP A 106 12.39 -32.67 0.78
C ASP A 106 13.32 -31.61 1.41
N SER A 107 12.84 -30.38 1.56
CA SER A 107 13.61 -29.31 2.23
C SER A 107 13.89 -29.64 3.70
N ARG A 108 12.92 -30.21 4.43
CA ARG A 108 13.13 -30.65 5.81
C ARG A 108 14.11 -31.80 5.90
N GLN A 109 14.04 -32.76 4.99
CA GLN A 109 15.00 -33.86 4.94
C GLN A 109 16.43 -33.34 4.75
N LYS A 110 16.64 -32.44 3.77
CA LYS A 110 17.95 -31.82 3.52
C LYS A 110 18.47 -31.06 4.73
N LEU A 111 17.58 -30.37 5.46
CA LEU A 111 17.96 -29.69 6.70
C LEU A 111 18.37 -30.70 7.79
N LEU A 112 17.66 -31.81 7.95
CA LEU A 112 18.00 -32.86 8.91
C LEU A 112 19.33 -33.55 8.59
N GLU A 113 19.62 -33.75 7.30
CA GLU A 113 20.89 -34.28 6.82
C GLU A 113 22.04 -33.29 7.11
N ALA A 114 21.91 -32.03 6.67
CA ALA A 114 22.91 -31.00 6.90
C ALA A 114 23.19 -30.75 8.39
N THR A 115 22.15 -30.74 9.23
CA THR A 115 22.31 -30.57 10.69
C THR A 115 23.01 -31.78 11.33
N SER A 116 22.77 -32.98 10.83
CA SER A 116 23.49 -34.19 11.27
C SER A 116 24.97 -34.14 10.87
N ASP A 117 25.25 -33.74 9.64
CA ASP A 117 26.63 -33.59 9.14
C ASP A 117 27.40 -32.50 9.88
N ALA A 118 26.76 -31.36 10.16
CA ALA A 118 27.32 -30.27 10.97
C ALA A 118 27.70 -30.75 12.38
N ARG A 119 26.82 -31.54 13.01
CA ARG A 119 27.08 -32.12 14.33
C ARG A 119 28.26 -33.08 14.30
N LEU A 120 28.32 -33.98 13.32
CA LEU A 120 29.44 -34.93 13.17
C LEU A 120 30.77 -34.21 12.91
N ALA A 121 30.77 -33.18 12.06
CA ALA A 121 31.97 -32.40 11.78
C ALA A 121 32.45 -31.64 13.03
N LYS A 122 31.55 -31.12 13.86
CA LYS A 122 31.87 -30.47 15.13
C LYS A 122 32.45 -31.45 16.16
N GLU A 123 31.85 -32.63 16.29
CA GLU A 123 32.37 -33.70 17.16
C GLU A 123 33.76 -34.18 16.70
N ALA A 124 33.98 -34.29 15.39
CA ALA A 124 35.28 -34.62 14.82
C ALA A 124 36.33 -33.53 15.11
N LEU A 125 35.98 -32.24 14.98
CA LEU A 125 36.86 -31.13 15.32
C LEU A 125 37.26 -31.18 16.79
N PHE A 126 36.29 -31.37 17.69
CA PHE A 126 36.55 -31.47 19.12
C PHE A 126 37.55 -32.60 19.42
N ARG A 127 37.32 -33.79 18.86
CA ARG A 127 38.20 -34.94 19.03
C ARG A 127 39.62 -34.66 18.50
N ASP A 128 39.73 -34.13 17.28
CA ASP A 128 41.03 -33.84 16.67
C ASP A 128 41.78 -32.74 17.42
N ASN A 129 41.07 -31.79 18.04
CA ASN A 129 41.68 -30.75 18.87
C ASN A 129 42.35 -31.34 20.12
N GLU A 130 41.68 -32.28 20.81
CA GLU A 130 42.25 -32.97 21.96
C GLU A 130 43.46 -33.84 21.56
N LEU A 131 43.33 -34.63 20.49
CA LEU A 131 44.44 -35.45 19.98
C LEU A 131 45.65 -34.62 19.53
N PHE A 132 45.41 -33.40 19.02
CA PHE A 132 46.50 -32.49 18.65
C PHE A 132 47.22 -31.94 19.89
N LYS A 133 46.47 -31.57 20.95
CA LYS A 133 47.06 -31.14 22.23
C LYS A 133 47.92 -32.23 22.86
N GLU A 134 47.52 -33.48 22.71
CA GLU A 134 48.31 -34.65 23.14
C GLU A 134 49.48 -34.98 22.21
N GLY A 135 49.65 -34.27 21.08
CA GLY A 135 50.73 -34.50 20.12
C GLY A 135 50.56 -35.73 19.24
N ILE A 136 49.36 -36.33 19.18
CA ILE A 136 49.08 -37.59 18.47
C ILE A 136 48.86 -37.36 16.97
N ILE A 137 48.25 -36.23 16.58
CA ILE A 137 47.97 -35.89 15.17
C ILE A 137 48.75 -34.65 14.70
N PRO A 138 49.05 -34.52 13.40
CA PRO A 138 49.70 -33.33 12.86
C PRO A 138 48.72 -32.14 12.71
N GLN A 139 49.24 -30.91 12.78
CA GLN A 139 48.46 -29.67 12.58
C GLN A 139 47.68 -29.63 11.25
N SER A 140 48.24 -30.19 10.17
CA SER A 140 47.57 -30.26 8.87
C SER A 140 46.21 -30.97 8.96
N ARG A 141 46.13 -32.07 9.72
CA ARG A 141 44.89 -32.81 9.94
C ARG A 141 43.85 -32.00 10.70
N LEU A 142 44.29 -31.31 11.77
CA LEU A 142 43.43 -30.40 12.54
C LEU A 142 42.86 -29.28 11.66
N ASN A 143 43.68 -28.69 10.78
CA ASN A 143 43.24 -27.63 9.87
C ASN A 143 42.18 -28.11 8.87
N ILE A 144 42.32 -29.33 8.32
CA ILE A 144 41.33 -29.94 7.42
C ILE A 144 40.01 -30.16 8.15
N THR A 145 40.05 -30.71 9.37
CA THR A 145 38.85 -30.95 10.17
C THR A 145 38.17 -29.63 10.57
N LYS A 146 38.95 -28.59 10.88
CA LYS A 146 38.43 -27.24 11.14
C LYS A 146 37.71 -26.66 9.94
N ALA A 147 38.33 -26.70 8.75
CA ALA A 147 37.70 -26.24 7.51
C ALA A 147 36.42 -27.03 7.19
N LYS A 148 36.42 -28.35 7.41
CA LYS A 148 35.24 -29.20 7.23
C LYS A 148 34.09 -28.82 8.16
N ALA A 149 34.38 -28.54 9.43
CA ALA A 149 33.36 -28.12 10.38
C ALA A 149 32.79 -26.73 10.05
N GLU A 150 33.63 -25.81 9.58
CA GLU A 150 33.17 -24.48 9.15
C GLU A 150 32.24 -24.57 7.94
N ASN A 151 32.62 -25.36 6.92
CA ASN A 151 31.80 -25.58 5.72
C ASN A 151 30.46 -26.26 6.01
N ALA A 152 30.39 -27.12 7.02
CA ALA A 152 29.14 -27.82 7.37
C ALA A 152 28.15 -26.92 8.16
N ASN A 153 28.60 -25.78 8.69
CA ASN A 153 27.75 -24.82 9.40
C ASN A 153 27.30 -23.63 8.53
N ALA A 154 27.79 -23.54 7.29
CA ALA A 154 27.45 -22.49 6.32
C ALA A 154 26.16 -22.83 5.55
#